data_AF-A0AAE1WZP1-F1
#
_entry.id   AF-A0AAE1WZP1-F1
#
_cell.length_a   1.000
_cell.length_b   1.000
_cell.length_c   1.000
_cell.angle_alpha   90.00
_cell.angle_beta   90.00
_cell.angle_gamma   90.00
#
_symmetry.space_group_name_H-M   'P 1'
#
loop_
_entity.id
_entity.type
_entity.pdbx_description
1 polymer ?
#
loop_
_entity_poly.entity_id
_entity_poly.type
_entity_poly.pdbx_seq_one_letter_code
_entity_poly.pdbx_strand_id
1 'polypeptide(L)'
;MQKSINRTLVCLSLCIPLLFGSLLLAGTLDYKSQFLSFIPQLNNVGSCRGGSPPLRVYMYDLPPRFNVGLMDPNFPDNALVTAENIPAWRWNDGLRKQHSVEYWMMASLLYEGSDEFWLSREAVRVLDPDSADVFFVPFFSSLSFNVHVRNMAELNTVDEKLQE
;
A
#
# COMPACT_ATOMS: atom_id res chain seq x y z
N MET A 1 7.55 -37.94 -41.73
CA MET A 1 8.66 -37.38 -40.94
C MET A 1 9.17 -36.03 -41.44
N GLN A 2 9.41 -35.81 -42.74
CA GLN A 2 9.90 -34.54 -43.29
C GLN A 2 9.05 -33.29 -42.93
N LYS A 3 7.71 -33.42 -42.91
CA LYS A 3 6.77 -32.30 -42.71
C LYS A 3 6.75 -31.75 -41.29
N SER A 4 7.01 -32.58 -40.26
CA SER A 4 7.10 -32.11 -38.88
C SER A 4 8.41 -31.37 -38.61
N ILE A 5 9.51 -31.85 -39.19
CA ILE A 5 10.85 -31.24 -39.07
C ILE A 5 10.84 -29.79 -39.59
N ASN A 6 10.15 -29.52 -40.70
CA ASN A 6 10.04 -28.15 -41.25
C ASN A 6 9.26 -27.20 -40.33
N ARG A 7 8.20 -27.68 -39.64
CA ARG A 7 7.43 -26.86 -38.70
C ARG A 7 8.23 -26.56 -37.44
N THR A 8 9.01 -27.53 -36.95
CA THR A 8 9.90 -27.35 -35.80
C THR A 8 11.02 -26.36 -36.12
N LEU A 9 11.63 -26.44 -37.31
CA LEU A 9 12.65 -25.51 -37.77
C LEU A 9 12.13 -24.07 -37.87
N VAL A 10 10.93 -23.88 -38.43
CA VAL A 10 10.28 -22.55 -38.51
C VAL A 10 9.98 -22.01 -37.12
N CYS A 11 9.50 -22.86 -36.20
CA CYS A 11 9.21 -22.46 -34.83
C CYS A 11 10.47 -22.03 -34.08
N LEU A 12 11.57 -22.80 -34.19
CA LEU A 12 12.86 -22.45 -33.59
C LEU A 12 13.43 -21.16 -34.19
N SER A 13 13.31 -20.96 -35.50
CA SER A 13 13.75 -19.75 -36.19
C SER A 13 13.01 -18.48 -35.73
N LEU A 14 11.78 -18.59 -35.22
CA LEU A 14 11.01 -17.47 -34.67
C LEU A 14 11.24 -17.31 -33.16
N CYS A 15 11.22 -18.40 -32.41
CA CYS A 15 11.30 -18.37 -30.95
C CYS A 15 12.68 -17.99 -30.42
N ILE A 16 13.76 -18.45 -31.07
CA ILE A 16 15.13 -18.16 -30.63
C ILE A 16 15.46 -16.66 -30.68
N PRO A 17 15.20 -15.92 -31.79
CA PRO A 17 15.46 -14.47 -31.80
C PRO A 17 14.51 -13.69 -30.89
N LEU A 18 13.26 -14.15 -30.68
CA LEU A 18 12.35 -13.54 -29.72
C LEU A 18 12.84 -13.69 -28.27
N LEU A 19 13.32 -14.89 -27.89
CA LEU A 19 13.90 -15.15 -26.57
C LEU A 19 15.21 -14.39 -26.37
N PHE A 20 16.06 -14.34 -27.39
CA PHE A 20 17.31 -13.59 -27.31
C PHE A 20 17.04 -12.08 -27.23
N GLY A 21 16.08 -11.57 -28.00
CA GLY A 21 15.62 -10.18 -27.93
C GLY A 21 15.04 -9.83 -26.56
N SER A 22 14.22 -10.71 -25.95
CA SER A 22 13.68 -10.47 -24.61
C SER A 22 14.76 -10.55 -23.52
N LEU A 23 15.76 -11.43 -23.66
CA LEU A 23 16.92 -11.47 -22.76
C LEU A 23 17.77 -10.20 -22.85
N LEU A 24 18.01 -9.68 -24.06
CA LEU A 24 18.72 -8.40 -24.26
C LEU A 24 17.91 -7.21 -23.73
N LEU A 25 16.58 -7.22 -23.91
CA LEU A 25 15.71 -6.16 -23.40
C LEU A 25 15.62 -6.21 -21.86
N ALA A 26 15.51 -7.40 -21.27
CA ALA A 26 15.47 -7.60 -19.83
C ALA A 26 16.80 -7.26 -19.15
N GLY A 27 17.94 -7.42 -19.84
CA GLY A 27 19.25 -6.99 -19.36
C GLY A 27 19.49 -5.48 -19.45
N THR A 28 18.72 -4.77 -20.28
CA THR A 28 18.88 -3.31 -20.51
C THR A 28 17.82 -2.48 -19.79
N LEU A 29 16.65 -3.06 -19.51
CA LEU A 29 15.60 -2.41 -18.74
C LEU A 29 15.93 -2.46 -17.25
N ASP A 30 16.63 -1.42 -16.79
CA ASP A 30 16.70 -1.11 -15.37
C ASP A 30 15.31 -0.63 -14.90
N TYR A 31 14.42 -1.56 -14.56
CA TYR A 31 13.10 -1.29 -13.99
C TYR A 31 13.19 -0.50 -12.67
N LYS A 32 14.37 -0.43 -12.06
CA LYS A 32 14.66 0.43 -10.92
C LYS A 32 14.60 1.91 -11.28
N SER A 33 14.98 2.28 -12.50
CA SER A 33 15.15 3.69 -12.90
C SER A 33 13.84 4.48 -13.06
N GLN A 34 12.73 3.83 -13.42
CA GLN A 34 11.42 4.51 -13.50
C GLN A 34 10.71 4.63 -12.14
N PHE A 35 10.99 3.70 -11.21
CA PHE A 35 10.50 3.83 -9.84
C PHE A 35 11.23 4.99 -9.13
N LEU A 36 12.53 5.16 -9.41
CA LEU A 36 13.36 6.22 -8.84
C LEU A 36 13.05 7.63 -9.37
N SER A 37 12.35 7.79 -10.50
CA SER A 37 11.90 9.12 -10.95
C SER A 37 10.71 9.68 -10.16
N PHE A 38 9.93 8.80 -9.49
CA PHE A 38 8.85 9.21 -8.59
C PHE A 38 9.33 9.48 -7.16
N ILE A 39 10.53 8.98 -6.80
CA ILE A 39 11.17 9.31 -5.54
C ILE A 39 12.00 10.58 -5.77
N PRO A 40 11.76 11.70 -5.05
CA PRO A 40 12.64 12.85 -5.15
C PRO A 40 14.08 12.39 -4.91
N GLN A 41 14.95 12.72 -5.88
CA GLN A 41 16.33 12.25 -6.02
C GLN A 41 17.06 12.22 -4.67
N LEU A 42 17.11 11.05 -4.04
CA LEU A 42 17.86 10.77 -2.82
C LEU A 42 19.36 10.61 -3.15
N ASN A 43 19.91 11.45 -4.04
CA ASN A 43 21.31 11.36 -4.50
C ASN A 43 22.30 11.96 -3.49
N ASN A 44 21.81 12.35 -2.31
CA ASN A 44 22.65 12.74 -1.19
C ASN A 44 22.28 11.95 0.08
N VAL A 45 22.00 10.65 -0.06
CA VAL A 45 22.03 9.75 1.11
C VAL A 45 23.48 9.54 1.48
N GLY A 46 24.03 10.51 2.22
CA GLY A 46 25.03 10.17 3.22
C GLY A 46 24.49 8.99 4.03
N SER A 47 25.33 7.98 4.26
CA SER A 47 25.02 6.84 5.12
C SER A 47 24.10 7.29 6.26
N CYS A 48 22.91 6.70 6.40
CA CYS A 48 22.02 6.91 7.55
C CYS A 48 22.72 6.33 8.80
N ARG A 49 23.82 6.95 9.22
CA ARG A 49 24.47 6.77 10.51
C ARG A 49 23.57 7.51 11.49
N GLY A 50 23.01 6.77 12.45
CA GLY A 50 21.98 7.22 13.38
C GLY A 50 22.19 8.65 13.88
N GLY A 51 21.12 9.46 13.81
CA GLY A 51 21.15 10.84 14.28
C GLY A 51 19.98 11.73 13.86
N SER A 52 19.20 11.38 12.84
CA SER A 52 17.96 12.10 12.55
C SER A 52 16.85 11.63 13.50
N PRO A 53 16.16 12.55 14.20
CA PRO A 53 15.00 12.17 15.00
C PRO A 53 13.92 11.57 14.11
N PRO A 54 13.07 10.67 14.65
CA PRO A 54 11.93 10.14 13.90
C PRO A 54 10.99 11.24 13.44
N LEU A 55 10.34 11.04 12.30
CA LEU A 55 9.26 11.91 11.82
C LEU A 55 8.10 11.91 12.82
N ARG A 56 7.72 13.09 13.35
CA ARG A 56 6.60 13.21 14.29
C ARG A 56 5.31 13.36 13.50
N VAL A 57 4.39 12.42 13.70
CA VAL A 57 3.15 12.33 12.93
C VAL A 57 1.96 12.52 13.88
N TYR A 58 1.16 13.55 13.66
CA TYR A 58 -0.15 13.62 14.28
C TYR A 58 -1.13 12.79 13.46
N MET A 59 -1.67 11.73 14.06
CA MET A 59 -2.68 10.87 13.41
C MET A 59 -4.07 11.23 13.91
N TYR A 60 -4.97 11.59 12.99
CA TYR A 60 -6.37 11.89 13.30
C TYR A 60 -7.13 10.64 13.78
N ASP A 61 -7.91 10.81 14.85
CA ASP A 61 -8.85 9.80 15.33
C ASP A 61 -10.16 9.85 14.54
N LEU A 62 -10.15 9.24 13.36
CA LEU A 62 -11.34 9.10 12.52
C LEU A 62 -12.28 8.01 13.07
N PRO A 63 -13.61 8.16 12.87
CA PRO A 63 -14.57 7.09 13.15
C PRO A 63 -14.21 5.79 12.42
N PRO A 64 -14.29 4.62 13.08
CA PRO A 64 -13.89 3.32 12.53
C PRO A 64 -14.49 2.95 11.17
N ARG A 65 -15.74 3.34 10.89
CA ARG A 65 -16.37 3.19 9.55
C ARG A 65 -15.54 3.71 8.37
N PHE A 66 -14.56 4.56 8.60
CA PHE A 66 -13.67 5.11 7.57
C PHE A 66 -12.32 4.39 7.44
N ASN A 67 -12.02 3.44 8.33
CA ASN A 67 -10.79 2.65 8.33
C ASN A 67 -11.02 1.18 8.72
N VAL A 68 -10.81 0.80 9.98
CA VAL A 68 -10.87 -0.58 10.47
C VAL A 68 -12.28 -1.18 10.39
N GLY A 69 -13.33 -0.37 10.43
CA GLY A 69 -14.71 -0.81 10.20
C GLY A 69 -14.95 -1.30 8.76
N LEU A 70 -14.14 -0.85 7.79
CA LEU A 70 -14.14 -1.40 6.43
C LEU A 70 -13.50 -2.79 6.38
N MET A 71 -12.71 -3.15 7.39
CA MET A 71 -12.02 -4.43 7.49
C MET A 71 -12.79 -5.45 8.31
N ASP A 72 -13.43 -5.01 9.39
CA ASP A 72 -14.28 -5.77 10.28
C ASP A 72 -15.60 -5.02 10.51
N PRO A 73 -16.70 -5.44 9.87
CA PRO A 73 -18.01 -4.82 10.02
C PRO A 73 -18.56 -4.85 11.46
N ASN A 74 -18.00 -5.70 12.33
CA ASN A 74 -18.41 -5.77 13.74
C ASN A 74 -17.61 -4.81 14.63
N PHE A 75 -16.64 -4.06 14.08
CA PHE A 75 -15.87 -3.11 14.85
C PHE A 75 -16.77 -1.95 15.32
N PRO A 76 -16.80 -1.62 16.63
CA PRO A 76 -17.72 -0.60 17.14
C PRO A 76 -17.38 0.79 16.61
N ASP A 77 -18.36 1.50 16.05
CA ASP A 77 -18.19 2.82 15.43
C ASP A 77 -17.83 3.95 16.41
N ASN A 78 -17.95 3.70 17.71
CA ASN A 78 -17.59 4.62 18.80
C ASN A 78 -16.29 4.22 19.53
N ALA A 79 -15.64 3.12 19.14
CA ALA A 79 -14.39 2.69 19.74
C ALA A 79 -13.20 3.41 19.11
N LEU A 80 -12.27 3.88 19.94
CA LEU A 80 -10.98 4.38 19.48
C LEU A 80 -10.13 3.22 18.96
N VAL A 81 -9.46 3.41 17.82
CA VAL A 81 -8.57 2.40 17.26
C VAL A 81 -7.22 2.46 17.97
N THR A 82 -6.79 1.34 18.52
CA THR A 82 -5.52 1.18 19.26
C THR A 82 -4.73 -0.01 18.69
N ALA A 83 -3.46 -0.15 19.09
CA ALA A 83 -2.66 -1.32 18.71
C ALA A 83 -3.24 -2.64 19.24
N GLU A 84 -4.04 -2.60 20.31
CA GLU A 84 -4.63 -3.79 20.93
C GLU A 84 -5.89 -4.28 20.20
N ASN A 85 -6.64 -3.37 19.58
CA ASN A 85 -7.93 -3.70 18.97
C ASN A 85 -7.93 -3.66 17.44
N ILE A 86 -6.84 -3.21 16.80
CA ILE A 86 -6.76 -3.16 15.34
C ILE A 86 -7.00 -4.56 14.74
N PRO A 87 -7.95 -4.70 13.80
CA PRO A 87 -8.24 -6.00 13.18
C PRO A 87 -7.03 -6.56 12.46
N ALA A 88 -6.77 -7.86 12.62
CA ALA A 88 -5.67 -8.51 11.94
C ALA A 88 -5.80 -8.38 10.41
N TRP A 89 -4.67 -8.11 9.75
CA TRP A 89 -4.61 -8.08 8.31
C TRP A 89 -4.97 -9.45 7.71
N ARG A 90 -6.05 -9.52 6.93
CA ARG A 90 -6.46 -10.73 6.21
C ARG A 90 -5.74 -10.74 4.86
N TRP A 91 -4.92 -11.76 4.60
CA TRP A 91 -4.11 -11.85 3.38
C TRP A 91 -4.82 -12.60 2.24
N ASN A 92 -6.00 -13.18 2.47
CA ASN A 92 -6.60 -14.12 1.51
C ASN A 92 -7.52 -13.46 0.48
N ASP A 93 -7.74 -12.17 0.57
CA ASP A 93 -8.57 -11.34 -0.30
C ASP A 93 -7.68 -10.44 -1.18
N GLY A 94 -7.54 -10.81 -2.46
CA GLY A 94 -6.64 -10.12 -3.38
C GLY A 94 -6.87 -8.61 -3.49
N LEU A 95 -8.10 -8.15 -3.27
CA LEU A 95 -8.45 -6.72 -3.25
C LEU A 95 -7.90 -5.99 -2.03
N ARG A 96 -7.81 -6.64 -0.87
CA ARG A 96 -7.25 -6.01 0.32
C ARG A 96 -5.73 -5.97 0.22
N LYS A 97 -5.07 -6.97 -0.38
CA LYS A 97 -3.60 -6.97 -0.62
C LYS A 97 -3.06 -5.65 -1.21
N GLN A 98 -3.77 -5.07 -2.18
CA GLN A 98 -3.35 -3.85 -2.88
C GLN A 98 -3.44 -2.59 -2.01
N HIS A 99 -4.19 -2.63 -0.90
CA HIS A 99 -4.50 -1.50 -0.01
C HIS A 99 -3.92 -1.71 1.40
N SER A 100 -2.80 -2.43 1.46
CA SER A 100 -2.12 -2.76 2.72
C SER A 100 -1.30 -1.60 3.27
N VAL A 101 -0.94 -0.63 2.43
CA VAL A 101 -0.09 0.50 2.82
C VAL A 101 -0.77 1.35 3.89
N GLU A 102 -2.04 1.69 3.70
CA GLU A 102 -2.82 2.50 4.63
C GLU A 102 -2.95 1.81 5.99
N TYR A 103 -3.17 0.49 5.98
CA TYR A 103 -3.22 -0.32 7.20
C TYR A 103 -1.87 -0.34 7.92
N TRP A 104 -0.78 -0.64 7.22
CA TRP A 104 0.54 -0.75 7.85
C TRP A 104 1.06 0.60 8.35
N MET A 105 0.73 1.70 7.66
CA MET A 105 1.05 3.06 8.10
C MET A 105 0.30 3.43 9.38
N MET A 106 -1.00 3.11 9.47
CA MET A 106 -1.77 3.31 10.70
C MET A 106 -1.27 2.40 11.83
N ALA A 107 -1.03 1.11 11.55
CA ALA A 107 -0.57 0.15 12.55
C ALA A 107 0.81 0.51 13.13
N SER A 108 1.74 1.01 12.30
CA SER A 108 3.07 1.41 12.76
C SER A 108 3.04 2.63 13.68
N LEU A 109 2.10 3.56 13.44
CA LEU A 109 1.87 4.74 14.28
C LEU A 109 1.09 4.41 15.55
N LEU A 110 0.19 3.43 15.51
CA LEU A 110 -0.53 2.94 16.69
C LEU A 110 0.36 2.11 17.61
N TYR A 111 1.37 1.44 17.07
CA TYR A 111 2.26 0.59 17.84
C TYR A 111 3.19 1.43 18.72
N GLU A 112 2.85 1.54 19.99
CA GLU A 112 3.71 2.17 21.00
C GLU A 112 4.83 1.17 21.38
N GLY A 113 6.06 1.45 20.95
CA GLY A 113 7.22 0.63 21.29
C GLY A 113 7.78 1.03 22.65
N SER A 114 8.60 0.17 23.25
CA SER A 114 9.37 0.58 24.43
C SER A 114 10.27 1.78 24.11
N ASP A 115 10.44 2.66 25.10
CA ASP A 115 11.11 3.94 24.89
C ASP A 115 12.55 3.83 24.37
N GLU A 116 13.17 2.67 24.57
CA GLU A 116 14.53 2.36 24.14
C GLU A 116 14.71 2.34 22.60
N PHE A 117 13.62 2.18 21.83
CA PHE A 117 13.69 2.08 20.36
C PHE A 117 13.15 3.30 19.61
N TRP A 118 12.72 4.36 20.30
CA TRP A 118 12.19 5.57 19.64
C TRP A 118 13.16 6.18 18.62
N LEU A 119 14.46 6.18 18.93
CA LEU A 119 15.51 6.73 18.06
C LEU A 119 15.82 5.86 16.84
N SER A 120 15.33 4.63 16.79
CA SER A 120 15.51 3.71 15.65
C SER A 120 14.29 3.67 14.73
N ARG A 121 13.21 4.38 15.07
CA ARG A 121 12.00 4.43 14.25
C ARG A 121 12.12 5.51 13.18
N GLU A 122 11.53 5.25 12.03
CA GLU A 122 11.39 6.25 10.96
C GLU A 122 10.34 7.30 11.30
N ALA A 123 9.25 6.89 11.95
CA ALA A 123 8.13 7.76 12.32
C ALA A 123 7.53 7.38 13.68
N VAL A 124 7.00 8.38 14.38
CA VAL A 124 6.39 8.26 15.70
C VAL A 124 5.09 9.05 15.75
N ARG A 125 4.07 8.49 16.40
CA ARG A 125 2.82 9.21 16.63
C ARG A 125 3.00 10.22 17.74
N VAL A 126 2.56 11.46 17.51
CA VAL A 126 2.41 12.48 18.55
C VAL A 126 0.94 12.76 18.81
N LEU A 127 0.60 13.07 20.06
CA LEU A 127 -0.77 13.39 20.48
C LEU A 127 -1.10 14.88 20.38
N ASP A 128 -0.08 15.74 20.41
CA ASP A 128 -0.24 17.19 20.28
C ASP A 128 0.01 17.59 18.81
N PRO A 129 -1.00 18.15 18.10
CA PRO A 129 -0.83 18.55 16.71
C PRO A 129 0.21 19.67 16.52
N ASP A 130 0.43 20.52 17.53
CA ASP A 130 1.43 21.60 17.46
C ASP A 130 2.86 21.06 17.51
N SER A 131 3.04 19.82 17.99
CA SER A 131 4.33 19.12 18.06
C SER A 131 4.64 18.28 16.81
N ALA A 132 3.74 18.24 15.83
CA ALA A 132 3.82 17.37 14.67
C ALA A 132 4.57 18.00 13.50
N ASP A 133 5.38 17.19 12.81
CA ASP A 133 6.01 17.58 11.56
C ASP A 133 5.05 17.39 10.37
N VAL A 134 4.18 16.37 10.45
CA VAL A 134 3.18 16.04 9.44
C VAL A 134 1.88 15.54 10.06
N PHE A 135 0.79 15.69 9.30
CA PHE A 135 -0.52 15.16 9.64
C PHE A 135 -0.83 13.92 8.81
N PHE A 136 -1.30 12.87 9.47
CA PHE A 136 -1.79 11.65 8.83
C PHE A 136 -3.29 11.48 9.11
N VAL A 137 -4.06 11.34 8.03
CA VAL A 137 -5.49 11.06 8.07
C VAL A 137 -5.69 9.60 7.66
N PRO A 138 -5.97 8.67 8.59
CA PRO A 138 -6.06 7.25 8.30
C PRO A 138 -7.40 6.90 7.65
N PHE A 139 -7.63 7.41 6.43
CA PHE A 139 -8.81 7.13 5.61
C PHE A 139 -8.48 6.07 4.57
N PHE A 140 -9.12 4.90 4.64
CA PHE A 140 -8.83 3.80 3.71
C PHE A 140 -9.63 3.98 2.40
N SER A 141 -9.27 5.01 1.63
CA SER A 141 -10.01 5.45 0.43
C SER A 141 -10.26 4.34 -0.59
N SER A 142 -9.23 3.55 -0.82
CA SER A 142 -9.20 2.47 -1.80
C SER A 142 -10.06 1.27 -1.38
N LEU A 143 -10.05 0.91 -0.10
CA LEU A 143 -10.98 -0.07 0.49
C LEU A 143 -12.41 0.47 0.54
N SER A 144 -12.59 1.74 0.89
CA SER A 144 -13.89 2.41 0.98
C SER A 144 -14.60 2.40 -0.38
N PHE A 145 -13.91 2.79 -1.46
CA PHE A 145 -14.46 2.71 -2.81
C PHE A 145 -14.93 1.29 -3.13
N ASN A 146 -14.11 0.29 -2.84
CA ASN A 146 -14.43 -1.10 -3.17
C ASN A 146 -15.61 -1.67 -2.38
N VAL A 147 -15.74 -1.34 -1.10
CA VAL A 147 -16.86 -1.78 -0.25
C VAL A 147 -18.15 -1.10 -0.70
N HIS A 148 -18.13 0.22 -0.90
CA HIS A 148 -19.35 0.97 -1.23
C HIS A 148 -19.80 0.77 -2.67
N VAL A 149 -18.87 0.67 -3.65
CA VAL A 149 -19.23 0.47 -5.06
C VAL A 149 -19.69 -0.97 -5.34
N ARG A 150 -19.17 -1.99 -4.64
CA ARG A 150 -19.73 -3.36 -4.76
C ARG A 150 -21.15 -3.44 -4.23
N ASN A 151 -21.46 -2.71 -3.15
CA ASN A 151 -22.84 -2.59 -2.67
C ASN A 151 -23.73 -1.82 -3.68
N MET A 152 -23.17 -0.86 -4.44
CA MET A 152 -23.91 -0.18 -5.52
C MET A 152 -24.23 -1.06 -6.73
N ALA A 153 -23.40 -2.06 -7.06
CA ALA A 153 -23.72 -3.02 -8.12
C ALA A 153 -24.92 -3.93 -7.77
N GLU A 154 -25.23 -4.08 -6.48
CA GLU A 154 -26.45 -4.74 -5.99
C GLU A 154 -27.65 -3.76 -5.90
N LEU A 155 -27.36 -2.44 -5.90
CA LEU A 155 -28.29 -1.32 -5.81
C LEU A 155 -28.32 -0.52 -7.12
N ASN A 156 -28.80 -1.13 -8.20
CA ASN A 156 -29.24 -0.41 -9.41
C ASN A 156 -30.49 0.49 -9.14
N THR A 157 -30.64 1.03 -7.93
CA THR A 157 -31.79 1.80 -7.46
C THR A 157 -31.40 3.03 -6.62
N VAL A 158 -30.11 3.32 -6.38
CA VAL A 158 -29.68 4.37 -5.42
C VAL A 158 -29.02 5.59 -6.05
N ASP A 159 -28.71 5.58 -7.35
CA ASP A 159 -28.10 6.73 -8.04
C ASP A 159 -28.91 8.04 -7.89
N GLU A 160 -30.22 7.96 -7.64
CA GLU A 160 -31.10 9.11 -7.43
C GLU A 160 -30.96 9.76 -6.04
N LYS A 161 -30.41 9.06 -5.03
CA LYS A 161 -30.35 9.53 -3.64
C LYS A 161 -29.03 10.15 -3.20
N LEU A 162 -28.04 10.22 -4.09
CA LEU A 162 -26.74 10.85 -3.82
C LEU A 162 -26.61 12.25 -4.42
N GLN A 163 -27.70 12.79 -4.98
CA GLN A 163 -27.75 14.13 -5.58
C GLN A 163 -28.66 15.12 -4.83
N GLU A 164 -29.21 14.73 -3.68
CA GLU A 164 -29.87 15.63 -2.71
C GLU A 164 -29.13 15.63 -1.37
#